data_AF-A0A932YV03-F1
#
_entry.id   AF-A0A932YV03-F1
#
_cell.length_a   1.000
_cell.length_b   1.000
_cell.length_c   1.000
_cell.angle_alpha   90.00
_cell.angle_beta   90.00
_cell.angle_gamma   90.00
#
_symmetry.space_group_name_H-M   'P 1'
#
loop_
_entity.id
_entity.type
_entity.pdbx_description
1 polymer ?
#
loop_
_entity_poly.entity_id
_entity_poly.type
_entity_poly.pdbx_seq_one_letter_code
_entity_poly.pdbx_strand_id
1 'polypeptide(L)'
;MTKPAGKHWLLYPNPIVDRGFLRGFARGLVEGSTLIANCGRGSPTAMRALLVGFWPFVYEFEKAIDAQSKRLPLRRLLKGRFSTEIAQQYFVSAAHVLRQMHEEEGEHARTWHDDASKMGLNLTTLGVARERVHCIQALIDKAYTDDPFKFFCALAATEYIAEELSAFLCGSRPFTEQLDGQFAWGELHIAHHDGPSHLEIDEDLARAVHPSEDSIVVAEDMKRETKAVELLFSQAAEEVLERARVDALDIT
;
A
#
# COMPACT_ATOMS: atom_id res chain seq x y z
N MET A 1 38.31 -18.69 -2.41
CA MET A 1 37.37 -17.54 -2.39
C MET A 1 35.98 -18.08 -2.13
N THR A 2 35.51 -17.93 -0.90
CA THR A 2 34.17 -18.34 -0.47
C THR A 2 33.14 -17.37 -1.04
N LYS A 3 32.10 -17.87 -1.72
CA LYS A 3 30.90 -17.09 -2.07
C LYS A 3 30.34 -16.44 -0.79
N PRO A 4 29.92 -15.17 -0.80
CA PRO A 4 29.20 -14.64 0.35
C PRO A 4 27.90 -15.44 0.50
N ALA A 5 27.74 -16.05 1.67
CA ALA A 5 26.47 -16.57 2.12
C ALA A 5 25.61 -15.39 2.58
N GLY A 6 24.36 -15.29 2.12
CA GLY A 6 23.36 -14.40 2.71
C GLY A 6 22.50 -13.67 1.67
N LYS A 7 21.23 -14.08 1.60
CA LYS A 7 20.11 -13.35 1.01
C LYS A 7 19.94 -11.97 1.70
N HIS A 8 20.60 -10.91 1.23
CA HIS A 8 20.24 -9.55 1.65
C HIS A 8 20.25 -8.63 0.44
N TRP A 9 19.04 -8.37 -0.07
CA TRP A 9 18.80 -7.55 -1.27
C TRP A 9 18.60 -6.05 -0.94
N LEU A 10 18.64 -5.67 0.34
CA LEU A 10 18.49 -4.28 0.81
C LEU A 10 19.84 -3.54 0.78
N LEU A 11 19.83 -2.25 0.42
CA LEU A 11 21.00 -1.36 0.56
C LEU A 11 21.36 -1.15 2.03
N TYR A 12 20.35 -1.09 2.88
CA TYR A 12 20.45 -0.84 4.29
C TYR A 12 19.79 -1.98 5.07
N PRO A 13 20.57 -2.97 5.54
CA PRO A 13 20.02 -4.13 6.24
C PRO A 13 19.45 -3.81 7.63
N ASN A 14 19.80 -2.65 8.20
CA ASN A 14 19.28 -2.19 9.48
C ASN A 14 18.26 -1.06 9.25
N PRO A 15 17.00 -1.23 9.71
CA PRO A 15 16.01 -0.18 9.63
C PRO A 15 16.42 1.02 10.50
N ILE A 16 16.06 2.22 10.04
CA ILE A 16 16.24 3.46 10.81
C ILE A 16 14.91 4.01 11.33
N VAL A 17 13.80 3.51 10.81
CA VAL A 17 12.46 3.79 11.32
C VAL A 17 12.04 2.70 12.31
N ASP A 18 11.33 3.10 13.36
CA ASP A 18 10.69 2.16 14.28
C ASP A 18 9.43 1.57 13.61
N ARG A 19 9.60 0.43 12.94
CA ARG A 19 8.52 -0.30 12.27
C ARG A 19 7.43 -0.73 13.24
N GLY A 20 7.78 -1.04 14.48
CA GLY A 20 6.81 -1.42 15.51
C GLY A 20 5.87 -0.26 15.83
N PHE A 21 6.42 0.96 15.92
CA PHE A 21 5.64 2.18 16.09
C PHE A 21 4.72 2.47 14.88
N LEU A 22 5.24 2.44 13.64
CA LEU A 22 4.44 2.72 12.44
C LEU A 22 3.33 1.68 12.25
N ARG A 23 3.66 0.40 12.39
CA ARG A 23 2.67 -0.68 12.38
C ARG A 23 1.60 -0.52 13.45
N GLY A 24 1.99 -0.19 14.68
CA GLY A 24 1.05 0.08 15.77
C GLY A 24 0.14 1.28 15.47
N PHE A 25 0.67 2.30 14.79
CA PHE A 25 -0.11 3.45 14.36
C PHE A 25 -1.11 3.09 13.25
N ALA A 26 -0.67 2.39 12.20
CA ALA A 26 -1.55 1.86 11.13
C ALA A 26 -2.67 0.98 11.70
N ARG A 27 -2.33 0.04 12.59
CA ARG A 27 -3.31 -0.79 13.30
C ARG A 27 -4.35 0.04 14.05
N GLY A 28 -3.89 1.05 14.79
CA GLY A 28 -4.79 1.95 15.51
C GLY A 28 -5.77 2.70 14.60
N LEU A 29 -5.35 3.05 13.38
CA LEU A 29 -6.22 3.66 12.38
C LEU A 29 -7.22 2.67 11.79
N VAL A 30 -6.77 1.43 11.49
CA VAL A 30 -7.63 0.35 10.97
C VAL A 30 -8.70 -0.03 11.99
N GLU A 31 -8.30 -0.32 13.23
CA GLU A 31 -9.21 -0.70 14.32
C GLU A 31 -10.11 0.47 14.76
N GLY A 32 -9.61 1.71 14.63
CA GLY A 32 -10.36 2.92 14.95
C GLY A 32 -11.35 3.36 13.86
N SER A 33 -11.29 2.79 12.66
CA SER A 33 -12.18 3.20 11.57
C SER A 33 -13.59 2.63 11.70
N THR A 34 -14.59 3.49 11.54
CA THR A 34 -16.00 3.10 11.55
C THR A 34 -16.34 2.21 10.37
N LEU A 35 -15.78 2.53 9.18
CA LEU A 35 -15.98 1.73 7.97
C LEU A 35 -15.49 0.31 8.19
N ILE A 36 -14.23 0.17 8.61
CA ILE A 36 -13.57 -1.13 8.77
C ILE A 36 -14.22 -1.93 9.90
N ALA A 37 -14.55 -1.31 11.03
CA ALA A 37 -15.27 -1.99 12.11
C ALA A 37 -16.63 -2.54 11.65
N ASN A 38 -17.35 -1.81 10.79
CA ASN A 38 -18.63 -2.27 10.23
C ASN A 38 -18.44 -3.40 9.20
N CYS A 39 -17.40 -3.34 8.38
CA CYS A 39 -16.99 -4.46 7.53
C CYS A 39 -16.71 -5.71 8.38
N GLY A 40 -15.94 -5.57 9.46
CA GLY A 40 -15.65 -6.64 10.41
C GLY A 40 -16.87 -7.24 11.10
N ARG A 41 -18.02 -6.56 11.10
CA ARG A 41 -19.31 -7.08 11.59
C ARG A 41 -20.18 -7.68 10.47
N GLY A 42 -19.66 -7.79 9.25
CA GLY A 42 -20.37 -8.32 8.08
C GLY A 42 -21.44 -7.38 7.52
N SER A 43 -21.34 -6.07 7.75
CA SER A 43 -22.30 -5.09 7.21
C SER A 43 -22.20 -5.03 5.68
N PRO A 44 -23.24 -5.43 4.92
CA PRO A 44 -23.15 -5.42 3.45
C PRO A 44 -22.93 -4.02 2.88
N THR A 45 -23.52 -2.99 3.49
CA THR A 45 -23.34 -1.59 3.08
C THR A 45 -21.90 -1.14 3.27
N ALA A 46 -21.30 -1.42 4.44
CA ALA A 46 -19.91 -1.03 4.71
C ALA A 46 -18.93 -1.78 3.79
N MET A 47 -19.15 -3.08 3.59
CA MET A 47 -18.32 -3.89 2.70
C MET A 47 -18.39 -3.40 1.25
N ARG A 48 -19.59 -3.08 0.75
CA ARG A 48 -19.73 -2.44 -0.57
C ARG A 48 -19.04 -1.08 -0.62
N ALA A 49 -19.19 -0.26 0.42
CA ALA A 49 -18.53 1.04 0.50
C ALA A 49 -16.99 0.90 0.45
N LEU A 50 -16.41 -0.05 1.18
CA LEU A 50 -14.98 -0.36 1.13
C LEU A 50 -14.56 -0.76 -0.29
N LEU A 51 -15.19 -1.81 -0.84
CA LEU A 51 -14.77 -2.41 -2.12
C LEU A 51 -14.97 -1.46 -3.31
N VAL A 52 -16.03 -0.65 -3.30
CA VAL A 52 -16.33 0.31 -4.36
C VAL A 52 -15.57 1.61 -4.15
N GLY A 53 -15.56 2.15 -2.93
CA GLY A 53 -14.98 3.45 -2.62
C GLY A 53 -13.46 3.50 -2.75
N PHE A 54 -12.76 2.40 -2.42
CA PHE A 54 -11.31 2.29 -2.58
C PHE A 54 -10.87 1.79 -3.95
N TRP A 55 -11.78 1.29 -4.80
CA TRP A 55 -11.42 0.80 -6.13
C TRP A 55 -10.64 1.81 -6.99
N PRO A 56 -10.98 3.11 -7.02
CA PRO A 56 -10.20 4.08 -7.79
C PRO A 56 -8.74 4.18 -7.33
N PHE A 57 -8.47 4.02 -6.04
CA PHE A 57 -7.10 3.98 -5.53
C PHE A 57 -6.40 2.70 -5.96
N VAL A 58 -6.99 1.53 -5.68
CA VAL A 58 -6.40 0.22 -6.03
C VAL A 58 -6.06 0.15 -7.52
N TYR A 59 -6.97 0.60 -8.38
CA TYR A 59 -6.79 0.59 -9.83
C TYR A 59 -5.74 1.58 -10.34
N GLU A 60 -5.60 2.76 -9.72
CA GLU A 60 -4.61 3.74 -10.13
C GLU A 60 -3.23 3.50 -9.49
N PHE A 61 -3.17 2.82 -8.33
CA PHE A 61 -1.93 2.53 -7.62
C PHE A 61 -0.99 1.62 -8.43
N GLU A 62 -1.52 0.54 -9.00
CA GLU A 62 -0.78 -0.36 -9.92
C GLU A 62 -0.14 0.44 -11.08
N LYS A 63 -0.93 1.33 -11.69
CA LYS A 63 -0.47 2.19 -12.78
C LYS A 63 0.56 3.22 -12.34
N ALA A 64 0.42 3.74 -11.11
CA ALA A 64 1.36 4.69 -10.55
C ALA A 64 2.73 4.02 -10.36
N ILE A 65 2.77 2.79 -9.83
CA ILE A 65 4.00 2.01 -9.70
C ILE A 65 4.65 1.77 -11.06
N ASP A 66 3.89 1.34 -12.08
CA ASP A 66 4.42 1.15 -13.44
C ASP A 66 4.96 2.48 -14.02
N ALA A 67 4.19 3.56 -13.92
CA ALA A 67 4.59 4.86 -14.44
C ALA A 67 5.85 5.40 -13.74
N GLN A 68 5.95 5.27 -12.42
CA GLN A 68 7.08 5.75 -11.64
C GLN A 68 8.32 4.87 -11.84
N SER A 69 8.18 3.55 -11.93
CA SER A 69 9.31 2.64 -12.21
C SER A 69 10.04 2.99 -13.51
N LYS A 70 9.32 3.52 -14.51
CA LYS A 70 9.86 3.98 -15.79
C LYS A 70 10.52 5.37 -15.72
N ARG A 71 10.07 6.22 -14.80
CA ARG A 71 10.49 7.63 -14.69
C ARG A 71 11.62 7.85 -13.69
N LEU A 72 11.64 7.09 -12.60
CA LEU A 72 12.59 7.30 -11.52
C LEU A 72 14.02 7.05 -12.00
N PRO A 73 14.89 8.06 -12.02
CA PRO A 73 16.27 7.89 -12.45
C PRO A 73 17.09 7.30 -11.31
N LEU A 74 16.65 6.17 -10.74
CA LEU A 74 17.26 5.55 -9.56
C LEU A 74 18.76 5.38 -9.76
N ARG A 75 19.21 5.00 -10.97
CA ARG A 75 20.64 4.88 -11.31
C ARG A 75 21.42 6.17 -11.13
N ARG A 76 20.82 7.31 -11.41
CA ARG A 76 21.44 8.62 -11.17
C ARG A 76 21.39 8.96 -9.68
N LEU A 77 20.29 8.68 -9.01
CA LEU A 77 20.08 8.99 -7.59
C LEU A 77 21.05 8.22 -6.68
N LEU A 78 21.34 6.95 -7.00
CA LEU A 78 22.20 6.11 -6.16
C LEU A 78 23.71 6.24 -6.45
N LYS A 79 24.09 6.70 -7.66
CA LYS A 79 25.50 6.82 -8.09
C LYS A 79 26.33 7.81 -7.26
N GLY A 80 25.69 8.77 -6.59
CA GLY A 80 26.38 9.72 -5.71
C GLY A 80 26.70 9.18 -4.32
N ARG A 81 26.09 8.05 -3.93
CA ARG A 81 26.08 7.54 -2.55
C ARG A 81 26.69 6.16 -2.40
N PHE A 82 26.59 5.34 -3.43
CA PHE A 82 27.07 3.97 -3.42
C PHE A 82 28.12 3.79 -4.52
N SER A 83 29.05 2.85 -4.31
CA SER A 83 29.99 2.47 -5.35
C SER A 83 29.26 1.99 -6.60
N THR A 84 29.92 2.08 -7.76
CA THR A 84 29.30 1.68 -9.04
C THR A 84 28.89 0.22 -9.03
N GLU A 85 29.63 -0.64 -8.33
CA GLU A 85 29.38 -2.07 -8.20
C GLU A 85 28.15 -2.35 -7.32
N ILE A 86 28.06 -1.71 -6.15
CA ILE A 86 26.90 -1.85 -5.24
C ILE A 86 25.65 -1.31 -5.91
N ALA A 87 25.74 -0.13 -6.53
CA ALA A 87 24.65 0.44 -7.29
C ALA A 87 24.19 -0.51 -8.40
N GLN A 88 25.11 -1.08 -9.20
CA GLN A 88 24.75 -2.01 -10.28
C GLN A 88 24.08 -3.30 -9.79
N GLN A 89 24.60 -3.92 -8.72
CA GLN A 89 24.00 -5.12 -8.14
C GLN A 89 22.59 -4.82 -7.63
N TYR A 90 22.45 -3.73 -6.87
CA TYR A 90 21.14 -3.29 -6.41
C TYR A 90 20.24 -2.87 -7.57
N PHE A 91 20.73 -2.33 -8.68
CA PHE A 91 19.88 -2.01 -9.84
C PHE A 91 19.28 -3.22 -10.51
N VAL A 92 20.07 -4.27 -10.67
CA VAL A 92 19.57 -5.53 -11.22
C VAL A 92 18.50 -6.11 -10.29
N SER A 93 18.72 -6.01 -8.97
CA SER A 93 17.79 -6.46 -7.95
C SER A 93 16.55 -5.57 -7.83
N ALA A 94 16.67 -4.25 -7.69
CA ALA A 94 15.59 -3.28 -7.60
C ALA A 94 14.75 -3.23 -8.88
N ALA A 95 15.35 -3.36 -10.07
CA ALA A 95 14.56 -3.49 -11.30
C ALA A 95 13.85 -4.84 -11.41
N HIS A 96 14.39 -5.90 -10.81
CA HIS A 96 13.68 -7.18 -10.69
C HIS A 96 12.54 -7.06 -9.69
N VAL A 97 12.79 -6.48 -8.51
CA VAL A 97 11.83 -6.24 -7.44
C VAL A 97 10.71 -5.32 -7.90
N LEU A 98 10.99 -4.18 -8.54
CA LEU A 98 9.94 -3.30 -9.10
C LEU A 98 9.10 -3.98 -10.19
N ARG A 99 9.67 -4.95 -10.92
CA ARG A 99 8.91 -5.78 -11.86
C ARG A 99 8.07 -6.83 -11.15
N GLN A 100 8.59 -7.46 -10.11
CA GLN A 100 7.82 -8.38 -9.27
C GLN A 100 6.67 -7.64 -8.58
N MET A 101 6.94 -6.47 -7.98
CA MET A 101 5.91 -5.58 -7.43
C MET A 101 4.87 -5.23 -8.50
N HIS A 102 5.26 -4.88 -9.74
CA HIS A 102 4.27 -4.64 -10.80
C HIS A 102 3.40 -5.87 -11.12
N GLU A 103 4.00 -7.06 -11.21
CA GLU A 103 3.26 -8.31 -11.45
C GLU A 103 2.33 -8.67 -10.27
N GLU A 104 2.77 -8.43 -9.04
CA GLU A 104 2.02 -8.67 -7.80
C GLU A 104 0.90 -7.62 -7.60
N GLU A 105 1.09 -6.37 -8.02
CA GLU A 105 0.04 -5.33 -7.94
C GLU A 105 -1.07 -5.54 -8.97
N GLY A 106 -0.75 -6.08 -10.15
CA GLY A 106 -1.77 -6.57 -11.07
C GLY A 106 -2.59 -7.73 -10.47
N GLU A 107 -1.99 -8.51 -9.57
CA GLU A 107 -2.68 -9.53 -8.79
C GLU A 107 -3.54 -8.93 -7.68
N HIS A 108 -3.11 -7.85 -7.01
CA HIS A 108 -3.92 -7.10 -6.05
C HIS A 108 -5.18 -6.52 -6.69
N ALA A 109 -5.07 -5.80 -7.81
CA ALA A 109 -6.24 -5.24 -8.47
C ALA A 109 -7.23 -6.31 -8.94
N ARG A 110 -6.70 -7.44 -9.44
CA ARG A 110 -7.52 -8.59 -9.85
C ARG A 110 -8.24 -9.23 -8.65
N THR A 111 -7.53 -9.51 -7.56
CA THR A 111 -8.13 -10.16 -6.38
C THR A 111 -9.14 -9.26 -5.68
N TRP A 112 -8.91 -7.95 -5.64
CA TRP A 112 -9.90 -6.99 -5.15
C TRP A 112 -11.20 -7.05 -5.97
N HIS A 113 -11.08 -7.09 -7.29
CA HIS A 113 -12.22 -7.24 -8.19
C HIS A 113 -12.95 -8.58 -7.98
N ASP A 114 -12.20 -9.67 -7.83
CA ASP A 114 -12.75 -11.00 -7.61
C ASP A 114 -13.54 -11.06 -6.29
N ASP A 115 -13.01 -10.48 -5.21
CA ASP A 115 -13.72 -10.36 -3.92
C ASP A 115 -14.97 -9.47 -4.04
N ALA A 116 -14.90 -8.35 -4.76
CA ALA A 116 -16.07 -7.52 -5.05
C ALA A 116 -17.16 -8.27 -5.84
N SER A 117 -16.74 -9.13 -6.77
CA SER A 117 -17.64 -9.94 -7.60
C SER A 117 -18.44 -10.95 -6.80
N LYS A 118 -17.88 -11.51 -5.71
CA LYS A 118 -18.61 -12.39 -4.79
C LYS A 118 -19.81 -11.68 -4.13
N MET A 119 -19.73 -10.37 -3.97
CA MET A 119 -20.83 -9.53 -3.47
C MET A 119 -21.80 -9.05 -4.57
N GLY A 120 -21.65 -9.55 -5.80
CA GLY A 120 -22.44 -9.14 -6.96
C GLY A 120 -22.07 -7.75 -7.50
N LEU A 121 -20.92 -7.20 -7.12
CA LEU A 121 -20.37 -5.97 -7.71
C LEU A 121 -19.65 -6.32 -9.02
N ASN A 122 -19.73 -5.47 -10.03
CA ASN A 122 -19.07 -5.72 -11.32
C ASN A 122 -18.26 -4.50 -11.78
N LEU A 123 -17.49 -4.65 -12.87
CA LEU A 123 -16.72 -3.54 -13.45
C LEU A 123 -17.57 -2.33 -13.83
N THR A 124 -18.87 -2.49 -14.10
CA THR A 124 -19.75 -1.34 -14.29
C THR A 124 -19.98 -0.60 -12.97
N THR A 125 -20.21 -1.32 -11.88
CA THR A 125 -20.39 -0.75 -10.53
C THR A 125 -19.09 -0.09 -10.04
N LEU A 126 -17.97 -0.78 -10.22
CA LEU A 126 -16.64 -0.27 -9.91
C LEU A 126 -16.22 0.87 -10.85
N GLY A 127 -16.66 0.83 -12.11
CA GLY A 127 -16.44 1.87 -13.11
C GLY A 127 -17.31 3.11 -12.94
N VAL A 128 -18.46 2.99 -12.28
CA VAL A 128 -19.33 4.11 -11.87
C VAL A 128 -18.74 4.85 -10.65
N ALA A 129 -17.89 4.21 -9.84
CA ALA A 129 -17.11 4.83 -8.75
C ALA A 129 -16.06 5.86 -9.23
N ARG A 130 -16.16 6.34 -10.47
CA ARG A 130 -15.34 7.43 -11.01
C ARG A 130 -15.56 8.76 -10.29
N GLU A 131 -16.68 8.93 -9.58
CA GLU A 131 -16.81 10.06 -8.66
C GLU A 131 -16.01 9.76 -7.39
N ARG A 132 -14.76 10.23 -7.40
CA ARG A 132 -13.79 10.01 -6.33
C ARG A 132 -14.10 10.95 -5.18
N VAL A 133 -14.16 10.41 -3.96
CA VAL A 133 -14.10 11.23 -2.76
C VAL A 133 -12.73 11.91 -2.65
N HIS A 134 -12.65 13.06 -1.98
CA HIS A 134 -11.47 13.92 -2.00
C HIS A 134 -10.23 13.18 -1.47
N CYS A 135 -10.34 12.45 -0.38
CA CYS A 135 -9.20 11.75 0.21
C CYS A 135 -8.69 10.60 -0.66
N ILE A 136 -9.56 9.92 -1.43
CA ILE A 136 -9.14 8.90 -2.41
C ILE A 136 -8.33 9.55 -3.54
N GLN A 137 -8.76 10.71 -4.03
CA GLN A 137 -7.96 11.45 -5.01
C GLN A 137 -6.61 11.88 -4.44
N ALA A 138 -6.58 12.34 -3.19
CA ALA A 138 -5.33 12.73 -2.55
C ALA A 138 -4.35 11.54 -2.36
N LEU A 139 -4.85 10.33 -2.09
CA LEU A 139 -4.03 9.11 -2.07
C LEU A 139 -3.44 8.79 -3.45
N ILE A 140 -4.25 8.91 -4.50
CA ILE A 140 -3.80 8.74 -5.88
C ILE A 140 -2.71 9.76 -6.22
N ASP A 141 -2.91 11.04 -5.86
CA ASP A 141 -1.92 12.10 -6.11
C ASP A 141 -0.59 11.82 -5.39
N LYS A 142 -0.63 11.22 -4.19
CA LYS A 142 0.58 10.77 -3.48
C LYS A 142 1.30 9.65 -4.21
N ALA A 143 0.58 8.71 -4.81
CA ALA A 143 1.18 7.65 -5.63
C ALA A 143 1.80 8.19 -6.93
N TYR A 144 1.31 9.32 -7.45
CA TYR A 144 1.83 9.98 -8.65
C TYR A 144 2.84 11.11 -8.40
N THR A 145 3.32 11.29 -7.17
CA THR A 145 4.30 12.33 -6.84
C THR A 145 5.60 12.20 -7.66
N ASP A 146 6.17 13.33 -8.09
CA ASP A 146 7.48 13.39 -8.76
C ASP A 146 8.66 13.35 -7.78
N ASP A 147 8.39 13.42 -6.47
CA ASP A 147 9.39 13.31 -5.40
C ASP A 147 9.61 11.82 -5.04
N PRO A 148 10.78 11.23 -5.40
CA PRO A 148 11.03 9.80 -5.18
C PRO A 148 10.96 9.40 -3.71
N PHE A 149 11.40 10.28 -2.81
CA PHE A 149 11.39 10.00 -1.38
C PHE A 149 9.94 9.87 -0.88
N LYS A 150 9.09 10.82 -1.26
CA LYS A 150 7.66 10.79 -0.90
C LYS A 150 6.92 9.63 -1.55
N PHE A 151 7.29 9.28 -2.78
CA PHE A 151 6.72 8.13 -3.48
C PHE A 151 6.95 6.83 -2.69
N PHE A 152 8.21 6.53 -2.33
CA PHE A 152 8.51 5.32 -1.54
C PHE A 152 7.93 5.35 -0.13
N CYS A 153 7.82 6.53 0.51
CA CYS A 153 7.10 6.64 1.78
C CYS A 153 5.59 6.35 1.64
N ALA A 154 4.99 6.69 0.48
CA ALA A 154 3.60 6.38 0.20
C ALA A 154 3.37 4.89 -0.09
N LEU A 155 4.32 4.21 -0.76
CA LEU A 155 4.28 2.75 -0.91
C LEU A 155 4.36 2.06 0.45
N ALA A 156 5.35 2.41 1.27
CA ALA A 156 5.50 1.86 2.62
C ALA A 156 4.25 2.07 3.50
N ALA A 157 3.65 3.27 3.44
CA ALA A 157 2.39 3.55 4.15
C ALA A 157 1.21 2.70 3.65
N THR A 158 1.16 2.44 2.33
CA THR A 158 0.13 1.60 1.73
C THR A 158 0.28 0.16 2.22
N GLU A 159 1.50 -0.37 2.26
CA GLU A 159 1.79 -1.70 2.82
C GLU A 159 1.43 -1.81 4.30
N TYR A 160 1.80 -0.83 5.14
CA TYR A 160 1.40 -0.82 6.56
C TYR A 160 -0.12 -0.90 6.74
N ILE A 161 -0.88 -0.11 5.97
CA ILE A 161 -2.35 -0.13 6.04
C ILE A 161 -2.90 -1.44 5.47
N ALA A 162 -2.39 -1.91 4.34
CA ALA A 162 -2.87 -3.11 3.67
C ALA A 162 -2.65 -4.36 4.53
N GLU A 163 -1.47 -4.52 5.11
CA GLU A 163 -1.16 -5.65 6.00
C GLU A 163 -2.05 -5.64 7.27
N GLU A 164 -2.21 -4.49 7.93
CA GLU A 164 -3.03 -4.41 9.17
C GLU A 164 -4.55 -4.52 8.87
N LEU A 165 -5.01 -3.94 7.75
CA LEU A 165 -6.38 -4.12 7.27
C LEU A 165 -6.69 -5.59 6.99
N SER A 166 -5.74 -6.27 6.33
CA SER A 166 -5.86 -7.67 5.96
C SER A 166 -5.84 -8.58 7.18
N ALA A 167 -4.91 -8.34 8.12
CA ALA A 167 -4.87 -9.07 9.37
C ALA A 167 -6.20 -8.94 10.14
N PHE A 168 -6.79 -7.75 10.16
CA PHE A 168 -8.07 -7.50 10.83
C PHE A 168 -9.24 -8.19 10.13
N LEU A 169 -9.41 -7.99 8.81
CA LEU A 169 -10.57 -8.46 8.07
C LEU A 169 -10.52 -9.95 7.73
N CYS A 170 -9.36 -10.52 7.44
CA CYS A 170 -9.22 -11.97 7.25
C CYS A 170 -9.53 -12.73 8.56
N GLY A 171 -9.26 -12.13 9.72
CA GLY A 171 -9.65 -12.66 11.03
C GLY A 171 -11.15 -12.55 11.34
N SER A 172 -11.92 -11.80 10.53
CA SER A 172 -13.35 -11.60 10.76
C SER A 172 -14.21 -12.59 9.98
N ARG A 173 -14.76 -13.58 10.69
CA ARG A 173 -15.70 -14.54 10.12
C ARG A 173 -16.95 -13.89 9.50
N PRO A 174 -17.64 -12.91 10.14
CA PRO A 174 -18.78 -12.24 9.52
C PRO A 174 -18.45 -11.53 8.20
N PHE A 175 -17.22 -11.02 8.07
CA PHE A 175 -16.74 -10.42 6.82
C PHE A 175 -16.45 -11.51 5.77
N THR A 176 -15.63 -12.51 6.10
CA THR A 176 -15.19 -13.51 5.13
C THR A 176 -16.33 -14.40 4.66
N GLU A 177 -17.36 -14.67 5.48
CA GLU A 177 -18.55 -15.41 5.06
C GLU A 177 -19.33 -14.72 3.92
N GLN A 178 -19.23 -13.40 3.77
CA GLN A 178 -19.81 -12.67 2.63
C GLN A 178 -18.97 -12.82 1.34
N LEU A 179 -17.76 -13.36 1.46
CA LEU A 179 -16.77 -13.54 0.40
C LEU A 179 -16.42 -15.02 0.20
N ASP A 180 -17.40 -15.91 0.38
CA ASP A 180 -17.26 -17.37 0.27
C ASP A 180 -16.21 -17.97 1.23
N GLY A 181 -16.03 -17.35 2.39
CA GLY A 181 -15.13 -17.80 3.45
C GLY A 181 -13.70 -17.25 3.35
N GLN A 182 -13.38 -16.44 2.33
CA GLN A 182 -12.02 -15.98 2.07
C GLN A 182 -11.97 -14.55 1.53
N PHE A 183 -11.08 -13.73 2.08
CA PHE A 183 -10.72 -12.42 1.51
C PHE A 183 -9.38 -12.55 0.76
N ALA A 184 -9.44 -12.85 -0.54
CA ALA A 184 -8.27 -13.22 -1.32
C ALA A 184 -7.25 -12.08 -1.40
N TRP A 185 -7.71 -10.84 -1.55
CA TRP A 185 -6.82 -9.67 -1.56
C TRP A 185 -6.05 -9.52 -0.24
N GLY A 186 -6.73 -9.77 0.89
CA GLY A 186 -6.08 -9.65 2.19
C GLY A 186 -5.09 -10.77 2.46
N GLU A 187 -5.37 -11.98 1.98
CA GLU A 187 -4.44 -13.10 2.12
C GLU A 187 -3.12 -12.89 1.38
N LEU A 188 -3.11 -12.18 0.26
CA LEU A 188 -1.88 -11.80 -0.43
C LEU A 188 -0.98 -10.94 0.45
N HIS A 189 -1.55 -9.95 1.15
CA HIS A 189 -0.79 -9.02 1.98
C HIS A 189 -0.27 -9.63 3.30
N ILE A 190 -0.86 -10.73 3.78
CA ILE A 190 -0.39 -11.42 5.00
C ILE A 190 0.36 -12.72 4.69
N ALA A 191 0.54 -13.04 3.41
CA ALA A 191 1.31 -14.19 2.98
C ALA A 191 2.78 -14.01 3.37
N HIS A 192 3.45 -15.12 3.69
CA HIS A 192 4.89 -15.09 3.97
C HIS A 192 5.65 -15.24 2.65
N HIS A 193 6.50 -14.26 2.34
CA HIS A 193 7.36 -14.27 1.16
C HIS A 193 8.80 -14.68 1.51
N ASP A 194 9.48 -15.33 0.57
CA ASP A 194 10.90 -15.69 0.67
C ASP A 194 11.80 -14.48 0.33
N GLY A 195 12.15 -13.66 1.32
CA GLY A 195 13.03 -12.49 1.11
C GLY A 195 12.60 -11.27 1.93
N PRO A 196 13.12 -10.08 1.62
CA PRO A 196 12.59 -8.84 2.17
C PRO A 196 11.13 -8.65 1.74
N SER A 197 10.29 -8.13 2.62
CA SER A 197 8.91 -7.75 2.23
C SER A 197 8.90 -6.47 1.39
N HIS A 198 7.80 -6.20 0.69
CA HIS A 198 7.60 -4.94 -0.04
C HIS A 198 7.82 -3.72 0.83
N LEU A 199 7.24 -3.72 2.04
CA LEU A 199 7.47 -2.69 3.03
C LEU A 199 8.96 -2.44 3.32
N GLU A 200 9.76 -3.50 3.46
CA GLU A 200 11.19 -3.35 3.72
C GLU A 200 11.95 -2.75 2.54
N ILE A 201 11.55 -3.11 1.32
CA ILE A 201 12.10 -2.57 0.08
C ILE A 201 11.74 -1.09 -0.07
N ASP A 202 10.50 -0.71 0.21
CA ASP A 202 10.03 0.66 0.11
C ASP A 202 10.75 1.59 1.09
N GLU A 203 10.93 1.15 2.34
CA GLU A 203 11.70 1.89 3.34
C GLU A 203 13.18 2.02 2.95
N ASP A 204 13.77 0.96 2.40
CA ASP A 204 15.15 0.95 1.93
C ASP A 204 15.35 1.95 0.77
N LEU A 205 14.42 1.95 -0.19
CA LEU A 205 14.43 2.88 -1.32
C LEU A 205 14.17 4.32 -0.89
N ALA A 206 13.21 4.56 0.01
CA ALA A 206 12.96 5.88 0.59
C ALA A 206 14.23 6.44 1.24
N ARG A 207 14.89 5.64 2.08
CA ARG A 207 16.18 6.03 2.70
C ARG A 207 17.25 6.30 1.65
N ALA A 208 17.34 5.46 0.62
CA ALA A 208 18.38 5.56 -0.39
C ALA A 208 18.28 6.84 -1.23
N VAL A 209 17.07 7.34 -1.48
CA VAL A 209 16.83 8.53 -2.32
C VAL A 209 16.64 9.82 -1.52
N HIS A 210 16.49 9.76 -0.19
CA HIS A 210 16.30 10.92 0.68
C HIS A 210 17.46 11.92 0.57
N PRO A 211 17.30 13.26 0.49
CA PRO A 211 18.42 14.19 0.26
C PRO A 211 19.50 14.24 1.35
N SER A 212 19.15 13.99 2.62
CA SER A 212 20.11 13.91 3.74
C SER A 212 20.72 12.51 3.87
N GLU A 213 21.95 12.44 4.40
CA GLU A 213 22.62 11.19 4.82
C GLU A 213 22.60 10.99 6.34
N ASP A 214 22.16 12.01 7.10
CA ASP A 214 21.97 11.89 8.54
C ASP A 214 20.77 10.96 8.81
N SER A 215 21.05 9.79 9.38
CA SER A 215 20.04 8.77 9.64
C SER A 215 18.93 9.23 10.59
N ILE A 216 19.21 10.16 11.51
CA ILE A 216 18.19 10.69 12.43
C ILE A 216 17.21 11.57 11.64
N VAL A 217 17.74 12.45 10.78
CA VAL A 217 16.92 13.32 9.91
C VAL A 217 16.08 12.46 8.97
N VAL A 218 16.72 11.48 8.31
CA VAL A 218 16.01 10.59 7.36
C VAL A 218 14.91 9.80 8.06
N ALA A 219 15.17 9.27 9.26
CA ALA A 219 14.18 8.50 10.02
C ALA A 219 12.97 9.34 10.42
N GLU A 220 13.18 10.57 10.90
CA GLU A 220 12.09 11.47 11.27
C GLU A 220 11.28 11.93 10.05
N ASP A 221 11.94 12.17 8.92
CA ASP A 221 11.27 12.52 7.66
C ASP A 221 10.44 11.34 7.13
N MET A 222 11.00 10.13 7.09
CA MET A 222 10.28 8.91 6.69
C MET A 222 9.06 8.70 7.57
N LYS A 223 9.25 8.73 8.89
CA LYS A 223 8.16 8.58 9.86
C LYS A 223 7.05 9.61 9.64
N ARG A 224 7.41 10.87 9.38
CA ARG A 224 6.42 11.93 9.14
C ARG A 224 5.64 11.70 7.85
N GLU A 225 6.32 11.42 6.74
CA GLU A 225 5.68 11.23 5.44
C GLU A 225 4.80 9.96 5.42
N THR A 226 5.30 8.84 5.95
CA THR A 226 4.52 7.59 6.05
C THR A 226 3.25 7.81 6.88
N LYS A 227 3.36 8.40 8.07
CA LYS A 227 2.17 8.69 8.91
C LYS A 227 1.17 9.62 8.24
N ALA A 228 1.63 10.59 7.45
CA ALA A 228 0.74 11.51 6.76
C ALA A 228 -0.12 10.76 5.74
N VAL A 229 0.43 9.74 5.07
CA VAL A 229 -0.32 8.90 4.12
C VAL A 229 -1.23 7.92 4.87
N GLU A 230 -0.78 7.29 5.96
CA GLU A 230 -1.62 6.42 6.79
C GLU A 230 -2.86 7.17 7.35
N LEU A 231 -2.67 8.41 7.83
CA LEU A 231 -3.78 9.27 8.25
C LEU A 231 -4.75 9.57 7.12
N LEU A 232 -4.25 9.73 5.89
CA LEU A 232 -5.08 9.98 4.73
C LEU A 232 -5.92 8.75 4.35
N PHE A 233 -5.40 7.53 4.52
CA PHE A 233 -6.20 6.30 4.42
C PHE A 233 -7.35 6.27 5.42
N SER A 234 -7.07 6.64 6.68
CA SER A 234 -8.11 6.72 7.72
C SER A 234 -9.19 7.75 7.37
N GLN A 235 -8.79 8.94 6.90
CA GLN A 235 -9.73 9.97 6.43
C GLN A 235 -10.56 9.50 5.23
N ALA A 236 -9.92 8.83 4.27
CA ALA A 236 -10.61 8.25 3.11
C ALA A 236 -11.64 7.21 3.53
N ALA A 237 -11.35 6.36 4.52
CA ALA A 237 -12.30 5.36 5.02
C ALA A 237 -13.57 6.01 5.58
N GLU A 238 -13.43 7.09 6.36
CA GLU A 238 -14.60 7.80 6.91
C GLU A 238 -15.37 8.57 5.81
N GLU A 239 -14.67 9.21 4.87
CA GLU A 239 -15.32 9.92 3.75
C GLU A 239 -16.08 8.97 2.81
N VAL A 240 -15.50 7.79 2.52
CA VAL A 240 -16.16 6.72 1.75
C VAL A 240 -17.43 6.23 2.45
N LEU A 241 -17.37 6.00 3.77
CA LEU A 241 -18.55 5.58 4.52
C LEU A 241 -19.64 6.64 4.52
N GLU A 242 -19.27 7.91 4.70
CA GLU A 242 -20.23 9.01 4.70
C GLU A 242 -20.89 9.15 3.34
N ARG A 243 -20.12 9.07 2.25
CA ARG A 243 -20.68 9.10 0.89
C ARG A 243 -21.69 7.96 0.68
N ALA A 244 -21.35 6.74 1.10
CA ALA A 244 -22.25 5.60 0.98
C ALA A 244 -23.55 5.76 1.78
N ARG A 245 -23.54 6.51 2.89
CA ARG A 245 -24.75 6.83 3.66
C ARG A 245 -25.64 7.83 2.94
N VAL A 246 -25.05 8.87 2.35
CA VAL A 246 -25.78 9.87 1.57
C VAL A 246 -26.46 9.21 0.37
N ASP A 247 -25.70 8.41 -0.40
CA ASP A 247 -26.23 7.72 -1.58
C ASP A 247 -27.39 6.75 -1.21
N ALA A 248 -27.36 6.16 -0.01
CA ALA A 248 -28.45 5.30 0.47
C ALA A 248 -29.73 6.07 0.86
N LEU A 249 -29.62 7.34 1.25
CA LEU A 249 -30.75 8.21 1.58
C LEU A 249 -31.43 8.76 0.32
N ASP A 250 -30.69 8.96 -0.77
CA ASP A 250 -31.23 9.46 -2.05
C ASP A 250 -32.06 8.40 -2.82
N ILE A 251 -32.08 7.15 -2.35
CA ILE A 251 -32.81 6.02 -2.96
C ILE A 251 -34.15 5.75 -2.23
N THR A 252 -34.40 6.37 -1.07
CA THR A 252 -35.64 6.21 -0.27
C THR A 252 -36.60 7.37 -0.40
#